data_AF-A0A1F9ZL96-F1
#
_entry.id   AF-A0A1F9ZL96-F1
#
_cell.length_a   1.000
_cell.length_b   1.000
_cell.length_c   1.000
_cell.angle_alpha   90.00
_cell.angle_beta   90.00
_cell.angle_gamma   90.00
#
_symmetry.space_group_name_H-M   'P 1'
#
loop_
_entity.id
_entity.type
_entity.pdbx_description
1 polymer ?
#
loop_
_entity_poly.entity_id
_entity_poly.type
_entity_poly.pdbx_seq_one_letter_code
_entity_poly.pdbx_strand_id
1 'polypeptide(L)'
;MGAVDLEYDVTVSDLGGGFLDDIGTAILIGLLVFVAVIVIVIVIVVLVVMRGKKSKQAAAAGPVITPAVGGNCPVCGMPVDPQVAFCAKCGAKLR
;
A
#
# COMPACT_ATOMS: atom_id res chain seq x y z
N MET A 1 22.32 -60.51 -18.84
CA MET A 1 23.01 -60.09 -17.61
C MET A 1 23.81 -58.88 -18.00
N GLY A 2 23.39 -57.63 -17.86
CA GLY A 2 22.43 -57.03 -16.95
C GLY A 2 23.12 -55.79 -16.35
N ALA A 3 22.49 -54.63 -16.49
CA ALA A 3 22.81 -53.35 -15.84
C ALA A 3 24.06 -52.59 -16.31
N VAL A 4 23.98 -52.03 -17.52
CA VAL A 4 24.57 -50.71 -17.82
C VAL A 4 23.50 -49.67 -17.49
N ASP A 5 23.19 -49.49 -16.20
CA ASP A 5 22.06 -48.66 -15.73
C ASP A 5 22.41 -47.81 -14.48
N LEU A 6 23.67 -47.38 -14.31
CA LEU A 6 24.06 -46.66 -13.09
C LEU A 6 24.80 -45.33 -13.26
N GLU A 7 24.99 -44.83 -14.49
CA GLU A 7 25.69 -43.54 -14.69
C GLU A 7 24.88 -42.52 -15.52
N TYR A 8 23.61 -42.80 -15.83
CA TYR A 8 22.74 -41.87 -16.58
C TYR A 8 21.61 -41.26 -15.74
N ASP A 9 21.54 -41.56 -14.45
CA ASP A 9 20.40 -41.15 -13.60
C ASP A 9 20.56 -39.76 -12.95
N VAL A 10 21.72 -39.11 -13.06
CA VAL A 10 21.95 -37.79 -12.43
C VAL A 10 21.52 -36.61 -13.32
N THR A 11 21.19 -36.85 -14.61
CA THR A 11 20.70 -35.78 -15.51
C THR A 11 19.29 -36.01 -16.06
N VAL A 12 18.65 -37.15 -15.79
CA VAL A 12 17.33 -37.48 -16.37
C VAL A 12 16.16 -37.03 -15.50
N SER A 13 16.37 -36.78 -14.21
CA SER A 13 15.36 -36.08 -13.41
C SER A 13 15.21 -34.59 -13.76
N ASP A 14 16.08 -34.05 -14.63
CA ASP A 14 15.98 -32.71 -15.23
C ASP A 14 15.64 -32.73 -16.73
N LEU A 15 15.45 -33.90 -17.37
CA LEU A 15 15.16 -34.02 -18.82
C LEU A 15 14.04 -35.04 -19.18
N GLY A 16 13.26 -35.51 -18.22
CA GLY A 16 12.23 -36.54 -18.38
C GLY A 16 10.79 -36.07 -18.66
N GLY A 17 10.56 -34.90 -19.29
CA GLY A 17 9.21 -34.36 -19.52
C GLY A 17 8.98 -33.53 -20.79
N GLY A 18 9.94 -33.51 -21.72
CA GLY A 18 10.02 -32.42 -22.70
C GLY A 18 9.62 -32.72 -24.12
N PHE A 19 8.47 -32.15 -24.50
CA PHE A 19 8.44 -31.10 -25.54
C PHE A 19 7.10 -30.34 -25.60
N LEU A 20 5.99 -30.95 -25.13
CA LEU A 20 4.66 -30.33 -25.17
C LEU A 20 4.27 -29.71 -23.81
N ASP A 21 4.62 -30.37 -22.69
CA ASP A 21 4.42 -29.83 -21.33
C ASP A 21 5.47 -28.79 -20.93
N ASP A 22 6.69 -28.84 -21.47
CA ASP A 22 7.71 -27.80 -21.25
C ASP A 22 7.36 -26.48 -21.94
N ILE A 23 6.85 -26.52 -23.18
CA ILE A 23 6.39 -25.31 -23.88
C ILE A 23 5.15 -24.76 -23.18
N GLY A 24 4.20 -25.63 -22.79
CA GLY A 24 3.01 -25.23 -22.05
C GLY A 24 3.34 -24.59 -20.70
N THR A 25 4.24 -25.20 -19.92
CA THR A 25 4.65 -24.72 -18.59
C THR A 25 5.50 -23.46 -18.69
N ALA A 26 6.43 -23.37 -19.64
CA ALA A 26 7.21 -22.15 -19.87
C ALA A 26 6.32 -20.98 -20.31
N ILE A 27 5.33 -21.22 -21.19
CA ILE A 27 4.33 -20.21 -21.58
C ILE A 27 3.47 -19.83 -20.38
N LEU A 28 3.00 -20.79 -19.58
CA LEU A 28 2.18 -20.54 -18.40
C LEU A 28 2.94 -19.70 -17.35
N ILE A 29 4.19 -20.06 -17.05
CA ILE A 29 5.07 -19.29 -16.15
C ILE A 29 5.33 -17.90 -16.73
N GLY A 30 5.62 -17.81 -18.03
CA GLY A 30 5.81 -16.53 -18.73
C GLY A 30 4.58 -15.63 -18.64
N LEU A 31 3.38 -16.17 -18.84
CA LEU A 31 2.12 -15.45 -18.68
C LEU A 31 1.86 -15.04 -17.23
N LEU A 32 2.13 -15.91 -16.26
CA LEU A 32 1.98 -15.58 -14.83
C LEU A 32 2.93 -14.45 -14.42
N VAL A 33 4.19 -14.50 -14.85
CA VAL A 33 5.18 -13.43 -14.61
C VAL A 33 4.76 -12.15 -15.32
N PHE A 34 4.32 -12.22 -16.58
CA PHE A 34 3.86 -11.07 -17.34
C PHE A 34 2.64 -10.40 -16.69
N VAL A 35 1.64 -11.19 -16.28
CA VAL A 35 0.47 -10.71 -15.53
C VAL A 35 0.90 -10.10 -14.19
N ALA A 36 1.81 -10.74 -13.44
CA ALA A 36 2.33 -10.20 -12.20
C ALA A 36 3.04 -8.85 -12.42
N VAL A 37 3.88 -8.73 -13.45
CA VAL A 37 4.55 -7.47 -13.83
C VAL A 37 3.53 -6.40 -14.20
N ILE A 38 2.51 -6.74 -14.99
CA ILE A 38 1.41 -5.81 -15.32
C ILE A 38 0.70 -5.33 -14.05
N VAL A 39 0.34 -6.23 -13.15
CA VAL A 39 -0.31 -5.89 -11.88
C VAL A 39 0.59 -4.99 -11.04
N ILE A 40 1.88 -5.31 -10.92
CA ILE A 40 2.86 -4.49 -10.21
C ILE A 40 2.96 -3.10 -10.83
N VAL A 41 3.05 -2.99 -12.16
CA VAL A 41 3.09 -1.70 -12.87
C VAL A 41 1.80 -0.91 -12.65
N ILE A 42 0.63 -1.54 -12.76
CA ILE A 42 -0.66 -0.90 -12.49
C ILE A 42 -0.71 -0.40 -11.05
N VAL A 43 -0.31 -1.22 -10.07
CA VAL A 43 -0.25 -0.83 -8.66
C VAL A 43 0.72 0.33 -8.46
N ILE A 44 1.91 0.30 -9.06
CA ILE A 44 2.87 1.41 -8.99
C ILE A 44 2.27 2.67 -9.59
N VAL A 45 1.67 2.60 -10.79
CA VAL A 45 1.04 3.74 -11.46
C VAL A 45 -0.11 4.29 -10.61
N VAL A 46 -0.99 3.43 -10.10
CA VAL A 46 -2.09 3.82 -9.21
C VAL A 46 -1.55 4.43 -7.92
N LEU A 47 -0.51 3.85 -7.31
CA LEU A 47 0.13 4.42 -6.10
C LEU A 47 0.78 5.76 -6.39
N VAL A 48 1.43 5.95 -7.54
CA VAL A 48 2.05 7.22 -7.94
C VAL A 48 0.97 8.28 -8.22
N VAL A 49 -0.10 7.91 -8.94
CA VAL A 49 -1.24 8.80 -9.24
C VAL A 49 -2.04 9.14 -7.97
N MET A 50 -2.29 8.15 -7.09
CA MET A 50 -3.01 8.34 -5.82
C MET A 50 -2.15 9.00 -4.73
N ARG A 51 -0.82 8.92 -4.82
CA ARG A 51 0.10 9.67 -3.94
C ARG A 51 -0.05 11.19 -4.07
N GLY A 52 -0.76 11.69 -5.09
CA GLY A 52 -1.17 13.08 -5.20
C GLY A 52 -2.35 13.50 -4.30
N LYS A 53 -2.98 12.58 -3.53
CA LYS A 53 -4.17 12.91 -2.70
C LYS A 53 -4.12 12.53 -1.23
N LYS A 54 -2.99 12.05 -0.69
CA LYS A 54 -2.85 12.00 0.78
C LYS A 54 -2.48 13.38 1.32
N SER A 55 -3.57 14.12 1.51
CA SER A 55 -3.90 14.99 2.63
C SER A 55 -2.73 15.37 3.54
N LYS A 56 -2.59 16.68 3.76
CA LYS A 56 -1.85 17.28 4.85
C LYS A 56 -2.06 16.48 6.14
N GLN A 57 -1.15 15.56 6.46
CA GLN A 57 -0.90 15.22 7.84
C GLN A 57 -0.09 16.40 8.37
N ALA A 58 -0.84 17.39 8.83
CA ALA A 58 -0.29 18.46 9.63
C ALA A 58 0.47 17.84 10.80
N ALA A 59 1.71 18.33 10.94
CA ALA A 59 2.40 18.56 12.18
C ALA A 59 2.52 17.40 13.18
N ALA A 60 3.77 17.06 13.47
CA ALA A 60 4.14 16.75 14.84
C ALA A 60 3.59 17.81 15.81
N ALA A 61 2.83 17.38 16.81
CA ALA A 61 2.65 18.09 18.09
C ALA A 61 1.97 17.15 19.10
N GLY A 62 2.77 16.32 19.77
CA GLY A 62 2.58 15.74 21.12
C GLY A 62 1.20 15.29 21.64
N PRO A 63 1.12 14.84 22.90
CA PRO A 63 -0.16 14.75 23.59
C PRO A 63 -0.61 16.19 23.89
N VAL A 64 -1.56 16.71 23.11
CA VAL A 64 -2.32 17.89 23.53
C VAL A 64 -3.23 17.42 24.66
N ILE A 65 -2.70 17.53 25.87
CA ILE A 65 -3.45 17.64 27.12
C ILE A 65 -4.64 18.55 26.87
N THR A 66 -5.83 17.97 26.81
CA THR A 66 -7.11 18.67 26.87
C THR A 66 -7.20 19.41 28.20
N PRO A 67 -7.18 20.76 28.23
CA PRO A 67 -7.78 21.47 29.34
C PRO A 67 -9.29 21.50 29.05
N ALA A 68 -9.99 20.49 29.57
CA ALA A 68 -11.43 20.44 29.56
C ALA A 68 -12.00 21.56 30.45
N VAL A 69 -12.19 22.76 29.90
CA VAL A 69 -13.26 23.72 30.26
C VAL A 69 -13.50 24.62 29.04
N GLY A 70 -14.14 24.08 27.99
CA GLY A 70 -14.49 24.81 26.76
C GLY A 70 -15.80 25.59 26.90
N GLY A 71 -15.82 26.87 26.55
CA GLY A 71 -17.05 27.67 26.43
C GLY A 71 -17.62 27.63 25.01
N ASN A 72 -18.87 28.03 24.84
CA ASN A 72 -19.46 28.21 23.50
C ASN A 72 -19.11 29.59 22.95
N CYS A 73 -18.82 29.68 21.65
CA CYS A 73 -18.62 30.94 20.96
C CYS A 73 -19.93 31.75 21.05
N PRO A 74 -19.90 33.00 21.53
CA PRO A 74 -21.10 33.82 21.70
C PRO A 74 -21.74 34.23 20.36
N VAL A 75 -21.00 34.11 19.25
CA VAL A 75 -21.47 34.52 17.92
C VAL A 75 -22.12 33.36 17.16
N CYS A 76 -21.57 32.15 17.24
CA CYS A 76 -22.04 31.01 16.44
C CYS A 76 -22.44 29.78 17.24
N GLY A 77 -22.33 29.83 18.57
CA GLY A 77 -22.72 28.76 19.49
C GLY A 77 -21.80 27.53 19.49
N MET A 78 -20.75 27.48 18.67
CA MET A 78 -19.86 26.33 18.62
C MET A 78 -18.98 26.21 19.85
N PRO A 79 -18.65 24.99 20.30
CA PRO A 79 -17.67 24.78 21.34
C PRO A 79 -16.32 25.30 20.86
N VAL A 80 -15.71 26.18 21.66
CA VAL A 80 -14.41 26.77 21.40
C VAL A 80 -13.56 26.65 22.66
N ASP A 81 -12.27 26.38 22.45
CA ASP A 81 -11.32 26.40 23.55
C ASP A 81 -11.11 27.85 24.01
N PRO A 82 -11.22 28.17 25.31
CA PRO A 82 -10.99 29.54 25.78
C PRO A 82 -9.57 30.06 25.48
N GLN A 83 -8.60 29.19 25.19
CA GLN A 83 -7.22 29.57 24.86
C GLN A 83 -7.05 30.10 23.43
N VAL A 84 -8.04 29.96 22.55
CA VAL A 84 -7.92 30.45 21.15
C VAL A 84 -8.37 31.91 21.00
N ALA A 85 -7.62 32.70 20.24
CA ALA A 85 -7.92 34.11 19.99
C ALA A 85 -9.11 34.33 19.03
N PHE A 86 -9.36 33.37 18.14
CA PHE A 86 -10.41 33.45 17.11
C PHE A 86 -11.21 32.15 17.02
N CYS A 87 -12.50 32.27 16.73
CA CYS A 87 -13.35 31.11 16.45
C CYS A 87 -13.00 30.51 15.07
N ALA A 88 -12.68 29.22 15.02
CA ALA A 88 -12.35 28.51 13.78
C ALA A 88 -13.52 28.39 12.78
N LYS A 89 -14.77 28.62 13.21
CA LYS A 89 -15.96 28.56 12.34
C LYS A 89 -16.39 29.92 11.82
N CYS A 90 -16.55 30.90 12.71
CA CYS A 90 -17.11 32.21 12.34
C CYS A 90 -16.07 33.34 12.29
N GLY A 91 -14.83 33.09 12.70
CA GLY A 91 -13.78 34.11 12.72
C GLY A 91 -13.93 35.18 13.81
N ALA A 92 -14.93 35.05 14.70
CA ALA A 92 -15.12 35.99 15.80
C ALA A 92 -13.91 35.97 16.75
N LYS A 93 -13.46 37.15 17.17
CA LYS A 93 -12.39 37.32 18.18
C LYS A 93 -12.94 37.01 19.58
N LEU A 94 -12.29 36.10 20.30
CA LEU A 94 -12.75 35.60 21.60
C LEU A 94 -11.92 36.14 22.78
N ARG A 95 -10.68 36.54 22.51
CA ARG A 95 -9.76 37.21 23.44
C ARG A 95 -9.04 38.35 22.73
#